data_AF-A0A4Y2LTC8-F1
#
_entry.id   AF-A0A4Y2LTC8-F1
#
_cell.length_a   1.000
_cell.length_b   1.000
_cell.length_c   1.000
_cell.angle_alpha   90.00
_cell.angle_beta   90.00
_cell.angle_gamma   90.00
#
_symmetry.space_group_name_H-M   'P 1'
#
loop_
_entity.id
_entity.type
_entity.pdbx_description
1 polymer ?
#
loop_
_entity_poly.entity_id
_entity_poly.type
_entity_poly.pdbx_seq_one_letter_code
_entity_poly.pdbx_strand_id
1 'polypeptide(L)'
;MEEVEEKFQVRIDDLENRLSELEDRPINFPDLTYSRPTVKSLTFDGQTSWTVFKTQFDVVSSANGWNNRVKASQFVASLRGSAAVVLQGIPSDKLTDLTTIENALEA
;
A
#
# COMPACT_ATOMS: atom_id res chain seq x y z
N MET A 1 -30.13 2.35 -30.79
CA MET A 1 -28.69 2.44 -30.49
C MET A 1 -28.31 3.87 -30.15
N GLU A 2 -28.84 4.85 -30.89
CA GLU A 2 -28.67 6.31 -30.71
C GLU A 2 -29.06 6.84 -29.31
N GLU A 3 -30.18 6.38 -28.73
CA GLU A 3 -30.66 6.83 -27.41
C GLU A 3 -29.72 6.46 -26.23
N VAL A 4 -28.94 5.38 -26.38
CA VAL A 4 -27.97 4.95 -25.35
C VAL A 4 -26.73 5.84 -25.38
N GLU A 5 -26.35 6.29 -26.57
CA GLU A 5 -25.18 7.15 -26.80
C GLU A 5 -25.46 8.58 -26.33
N GLU A 6 -26.66 9.10 -26.60
CA GLU A 6 -27.12 10.40 -26.10
C GLU A 6 -27.12 10.45 -24.57
N LYS A 7 -27.62 9.39 -23.91
CA LYS A 7 -27.61 9.29 -22.44
C LYS A 7 -26.19 9.16 -21.85
N PHE A 8 -25.25 8.65 -22.63
CA PHE A 8 -23.85 8.55 -22.20
C PHE A 8 -23.17 9.92 -22.28
N GLN A 9 -23.41 10.66 -23.36
CA GLN A 9 -22.85 12.00 -23.54
C GLN A 9 -23.33 12.96 -22.45
N VAL A 10 -24.62 12.96 -22.14
CA VAL A 10 -25.19 13.80 -21.06
C VAL A 10 -24.56 13.50 -19.69
N ARG A 11 -24.18 12.25 -19.42
CA ARG A 11 -23.50 11.87 -18.18
C ARG A 11 -22.04 12.29 -18.14
N ILE A 12 -21.37 12.33 -19.29
CA ILE A 12 -19.99 12.85 -19.39
C ILE A 12 -20.02 14.35 -19.11
N ASP A 13 -20.93 15.08 -19.75
CA ASP A 13 -21.04 16.53 -19.58
C ASP A 13 -21.35 16.91 -18.11
N ASP A 14 -22.21 16.14 -17.42
CA ASP A 14 -22.48 16.31 -15.97
C ASP A 14 -21.23 16.08 -15.11
N LEU A 15 -20.44 15.06 -15.44
CA LEU A 15 -19.23 14.73 -14.70
C LEU A 15 -18.13 15.77 -14.91
N GLU A 16 -17.97 16.28 -16.13
CA GLU A 16 -17.03 17.35 -16.44
C GLU A 16 -17.39 18.64 -15.70
N ASN A 17 -18.68 19.01 -15.66
CA ASN A 17 -19.13 20.18 -14.91
C ASN A 17 -18.89 20.03 -13.39
N ARG A 18 -19.17 18.85 -12.83
CA ARG A 18 -18.90 18.56 -11.41
C ARG A 18 -17.41 18.55 -11.08
N LEU A 19 -16.54 18.23 -12.03
CA LEU A 19 -15.09 18.26 -11.84
C LEU A 19 -14.58 19.71 -11.80
N SER A 20 -15.08 20.58 -12.68
CA SER A 20 -14.75 22.01 -12.66
C SER A 20 -15.17 22.68 -11.34
N GLU A 21 -16.35 22.36 -10.80
CA GLU A 21 -16.78 22.85 -9.49
C GLU A 21 -15.89 22.38 -8.31
N LEU A 22 -15.26 21.20 -8.45
CA LEU A 22 -14.35 20.66 -7.45
C LEU A 22 -12.95 21.28 -7.52
N GLU A 23 -12.49 21.68 -8.71
CA GLU A 23 -11.19 22.32 -8.92
C GLU A 23 -11.19 23.78 -8.43
N ASP A 24 -12.30 24.50 -8.60
CA ASP A 24 -12.46 25.89 -8.16
C ASP A 24 -12.70 26.04 -6.65
N ARG A 25 -12.96 24.94 -5.93
CA ARG A 25 -13.14 24.98 -4.48
C ARG A 25 -11.77 24.94 -3.81
N PRO A 26 -11.34 25.98 -3.06
CA PRO A 26 -10.08 25.94 -2.34
C PRO A 26 -10.14 24.80 -1.32
N ILE A 27 -9.36 23.76 -1.57
CA ILE A 27 -9.35 22.59 -0.70
C ILE A 27 -8.52 22.95 0.51
N ASN A 28 -9.20 23.21 1.63
CA ASN A 28 -8.59 23.47 2.92
C ASN A 28 -8.09 22.14 3.51
N PHE A 29 -7.14 21.51 2.83
CA PHE A 29 -6.38 20.43 3.42
C PHE A 29 -5.47 21.04 4.50
N PRO A 30 -5.50 20.55 5.75
CA PRO A 30 -4.50 20.95 6.72
C PRO A 30 -3.12 20.69 6.12
N ASP A 31 -2.30 21.73 6.15
CA ASP A 31 -0.96 21.77 5.61
C ASP A 31 -0.14 20.53 6.05
N LEU A 32 0.29 19.73 5.07
CA LEU A 32 1.10 18.52 5.28
C LEU A 32 2.56 18.85 5.67
N THR A 33 2.82 20.03 6.23
CA THR A 33 4.14 20.45 6.72
C THR A 33 4.63 19.63 7.91
N TYR A 34 3.77 18.78 8.50
CA TYR A 34 4.23 17.64 9.28
C TYR A 34 4.57 16.46 8.37
N SER A 35 5.56 16.63 7.49
CA SER A 35 6.22 15.48 6.87
C SER A 35 6.95 14.73 7.98
N ARG A 36 6.25 13.78 8.62
CA ARG A 36 6.85 12.85 9.57
C ARG A 36 7.99 12.15 8.83
N PRO A 37 9.27 12.29 9.26
CA PRO A 37 10.37 11.60 8.63
C PRO A 37 10.02 10.11 8.61
N THR A 38 9.74 9.57 7.43
CA THR A 38 9.43 8.16 7.29
C THR A 38 10.77 7.46 7.10
N VAL A 39 11.11 6.56 8.02
CA VAL A 39 12.30 5.72 7.86
C VAL A 39 12.10 4.88 6.60
N LYS A 40 13.12 4.86 5.74
CA LYS A 40 13.09 4.16 4.44
C LYS A 40 12.70 2.68 4.61
N SER A 41 12.00 2.15 3.61
CA SER A 41 11.63 0.74 3.58
C SER A 41 12.87 -0.18 3.54
N LEU A 42 12.73 -1.33 4.19
CA LEU A 42 13.77 -2.37 4.23
C LEU A 42 13.67 -3.29 3.01
N THR A 43 14.77 -3.95 2.67
CA THR A 43 14.82 -5.01 1.65
C THR A 43 15.33 -6.30 2.27
N PHE A 44 14.69 -7.41 1.95
CA PHE A 44 15.08 -8.75 2.36
C PHE A 44 15.24 -9.64 1.13
N ASP A 45 16.48 -9.96 0.80
CA ASP A 45 16.89 -10.82 -0.31
C ASP A 45 17.41 -12.19 0.16
N GLY A 46 17.35 -12.46 1.46
CA GLY A 46 17.87 -13.66 2.10
C GLY A 46 19.36 -13.60 2.47
N GLN A 47 20.07 -12.48 2.27
CA GLN A 47 21.46 -12.34 2.72
C GLN A 47 21.59 -12.12 4.22
N THR A 48 20.68 -11.33 4.80
CA THR A 48 20.60 -11.15 6.26
C THR A 48 19.78 -12.29 6.86
N SER A 49 20.05 -12.64 8.12
CA SER A 49 19.25 -13.67 8.78
C SER A 49 17.82 -13.18 9.02
N TRP A 50 16.86 -14.11 8.94
CA TRP A 50 15.43 -13.85 9.18
C TRP A 50 15.16 -13.11 10.50
N THR A 51 15.81 -13.53 11.58
CA THR A 51 15.66 -12.91 12.92
C THR A 51 16.16 -11.46 12.95
N VAL A 52 17.26 -11.16 12.25
CA VAL A 52 17.79 -9.79 12.16
C VAL A 52 16.83 -8.92 11.37
N PHE A 53 16.31 -9.42 10.24
CA PHE A 53 15.33 -8.72 9.45
C PHE A 53 14.06 -8.41 10.25
N LYS A 54 13.47 -9.38 10.97
CA LYS A 54 12.29 -9.15 11.82
C LYS A 54 12.52 -8.06 12.87
N THR A 55 13.65 -8.12 13.58
CA THR A 55 14.00 -7.09 14.58
C THR A 55 14.09 -5.69 13.96
N GLN A 56 14.77 -5.57 12.81
CA GLN A 56 14.88 -4.28 12.11
C GLN A 56 13.53 -3.78 11.60
N PHE A 57 12.71 -4.68 11.06
CA PHE A 57 11.37 -4.38 10.58
C PHE A 57 10.45 -3.90 11.71
N ASP A 58 10.51 -4.51 12.88
CA ASP A 58 9.74 -4.10 14.05
C ASP A 58 10.14 -2.70 14.56
N VAL A 59 11.45 -2.42 14.61
CA VAL A 59 11.96 -1.10 14.99
C VAL A 59 11.47 -0.03 14.00
N VAL A 60 11.60 -0.28 12.68
CA VAL A 60 11.19 0.65 11.62
C VAL A 60 9.67 0.85 11.62
N SER A 61 8.90 -0.23 11.75
CA SER A 61 7.44 -0.16 11.74
C SER A 61 6.90 0.61 12.96
N SER A 62 7.54 0.46 14.11
CA SER A 62 7.21 1.19 15.34
C SER A 62 7.54 2.67 15.23
N ALA A 63 8.74 3.00 14.71
CA ALA A 63 9.15 4.39 14.49
C ALA A 63 8.23 5.13 13.51
N ASN A 64 7.77 4.42 12.47
CA ASN A 64 6.86 4.96 11.47
C ASN A 64 5.37 4.92 11.89
N GLY A 65 5.03 4.27 13.00
CA GLY A 65 3.65 4.13 13.47
C GLY A 65 2.75 3.32 12.52
N TRP A 66 3.31 2.31 11.85
CA TRP A 66 2.55 1.48 10.91
C TRP A 66 1.54 0.59 11.64
N ASN A 67 0.29 0.58 11.16
CA ASN A 67 -0.71 -0.39 11.56
C ASN A 67 -0.49 -1.75 10.88
N ASN A 68 -1.17 -2.80 11.34
CA ASN A 68 -0.96 -4.18 10.85
C ASN A 68 -1.12 -4.33 9.33
N ARG A 69 -2.08 -3.64 8.73
CA ARG A 69 -2.28 -3.67 7.27
C ARG A 69 -1.08 -3.06 6.54
N VAL A 70 -0.59 -1.91 6.99
CA VAL A 70 0.60 -1.26 6.43
C VAL A 70 1.84 -2.12 6.67
N LYS A 71 1.98 -2.73 7.85
CA LYS A 71 3.05 -3.67 8.14
C LYS A 71 3.04 -4.86 7.17
N ALA A 72 1.91 -5.52 6.98
CA ALA A 72 1.79 -6.63 6.03
C ALA A 72 2.17 -6.22 4.60
N SER A 73 1.64 -5.08 4.10
CA SER A 73 1.98 -4.60 2.76
C SER A 73 3.46 -4.23 2.62
N GLN A 74 4.04 -3.56 3.63
CA GLN A 74 5.46 -3.22 3.60
C GLN A 74 6.35 -4.45 3.72
N PHE A 75 5.95 -5.44 4.52
CA PHE A 75 6.65 -6.70 4.65
C PHE A 75 6.73 -7.41 3.29
N VAL A 76 5.59 -7.57 2.60
CA VAL A 76 5.53 -8.13 1.24
C VAL A 76 6.40 -7.32 0.28
N ALA A 77 6.32 -5.99 0.35
CA ALA A 77 7.12 -5.09 -0.47
C ALA A 77 8.62 -5.09 -0.12
N SER A 78 9.02 -5.66 1.03
CA SER A 78 10.41 -5.79 1.44
C SER A 78 11.08 -7.02 0.80
N LEU A 79 10.30 -8.06 0.52
CA LEU A 79 10.82 -9.33 -0.02
C LEU A 79 11.33 -9.17 -1.45
N ARG A 80 12.53 -9.67 -1.72
CA ARG A 80 13.18 -9.64 -3.03
C ARG A 80 13.83 -11.00 -3.32
N GLY A 81 14.09 -11.27 -4.60
CA GLY A 81 14.82 -12.48 -5.01
C GLY A 81 14.16 -13.77 -4.53
N SER A 82 14.96 -14.69 -3.98
CA SER A 82 14.49 -15.98 -3.45
C SER A 82 13.47 -15.84 -2.33
N ALA A 83 13.59 -14.80 -1.49
CA ALA A 83 12.64 -14.55 -0.41
C ALA A 83 11.24 -14.15 -0.91
N ALA A 84 11.11 -13.61 -2.12
CA ALA A 84 9.81 -13.27 -2.69
C ALA A 84 9.05 -14.49 -3.23
N VAL A 85 9.73 -15.62 -3.46
CA VAL A 85 9.11 -16.84 -4.00
C VAL A 85 8.05 -17.41 -3.06
N VAL A 86 8.23 -17.24 -1.74
CA VAL A 86 7.28 -17.66 -0.69
C VAL A 86 5.88 -17.07 -0.89
N LEU A 87 5.78 -15.90 -1.55
CA LEU A 87 4.52 -15.22 -1.79
C LEU A 87 3.66 -15.92 -2.84
N GLN A 88 4.25 -16.75 -3.71
CA GLN A 88 3.50 -17.43 -4.79
C GLN A 88 2.49 -18.45 -4.26
N GLY A 89 2.70 -18.99 -3.05
CA GLY A 89 1.80 -19.94 -2.40
C GLY A 89 0.66 -19.29 -1.61
N ILE A 90 0.66 -17.96 -1.45
CA ILE A 90 -0.26 -17.25 -0.57
C ILE A 90 -1.31 -16.50 -1.40
N PRO A 91 -2.62 -16.73 -1.17
CA PRO A 91 -3.67 -15.94 -1.81
C PRO A 91 -3.53 -14.43 -1.51
N SER A 92 -3.79 -13.58 -2.51
CA SER A 92 -3.60 -12.13 -2.37
C SER A 92 -4.45 -11.49 -1.27
N ASP A 93 -5.62 -12.04 -0.96
CA ASP A 93 -6.49 -11.57 0.14
C ASP A 93 -5.91 -11.88 1.53
N LYS A 94 -4.92 -12.78 1.60
CA LYS A 94 -4.19 -13.14 2.83
C LYS A 94 -2.89 -12.36 3.00
N LEU A 95 -2.38 -11.71 1.95
CA LEU A 95 -1.19 -10.84 2.00
C LEU A 95 -1.41 -9.52 2.77
N THR A 96 -2.60 -9.32 3.34
CA THR A 96 -2.89 -8.21 4.26
C THR A 96 -2.76 -8.60 5.72
N ASP A 97 -2.59 -9.89 6.03
CA ASP A 97 -2.40 -10.41 7.38
C ASP A 97 -0.93 -10.76 7.60
N LEU A 98 -0.28 -9.99 8.49
CA LEU A 98 1.14 -10.13 8.77
C LEU A 98 1.48 -11.52 9.30
N THR A 99 0.65 -12.07 10.19
CA THR A 99 0.88 -13.37 10.81
C THR A 99 0.83 -14.50 9.79
N THR A 100 -0.09 -14.44 8.83
CA THR A 100 -0.14 -15.43 7.74
C THR A 100 1.13 -15.41 6.89
N ILE A 101 1.70 -14.23 6.62
CA ILE A 101 2.92 -14.10 5.83
C ILE A 101 4.14 -14.59 6.62
N GLU A 102 4.28 -14.22 7.90
CA GLU A 102 5.39 -14.66 8.75
C GLU A 102 5.44 -16.18 8.90
N ASN A 103 4.29 -16.81 9.14
CA ASN A 103 4.20 -18.27 9.26
C ASN A 103 4.64 -19.00 7.98
N ALA A 104 4.39 -18.40 6.81
CA ALA A 104 4.81 -18.97 5.54
C ALA A 104 6.33 -18.90 5.31
N LEU A 105 7.01 -17.93 5.93
CA LEU A 105 8.48 -17.79 5.85
C LEU A 105 9.24 -18.61 6.89
N GLU A 106 8.58 -19.09 7.94
CA GLU A 106 9.19 -19.91 8.99
C GLU A 106 9.13 -21.42 8.73
N ALA A 107 8.45 -21.85 7.66
CA ALA A 107 8.33 -23.24 7.22
C ALA A 107 9.49 -23.70 6.33
#